data_AF-A0A2N1V7R9-F1
#
_entry.id   AF-A0A2N1V7R9-F1
#
_cell.length_a   1.000
_cell.length_b   1.000
_cell.length_c   1.000
_cell.angle_alpha   90.00
_cell.angle_beta   90.00
_cell.angle_gamma   90.00
#
_symmetry.space_group_name_H-M   'P 1'
#
loop_
_entity.id
_entity.type
_entity.pdbx_description
1 polymer ?
#
loop_
_entity_poly.entity_id
_entity_poly.type
_entity_poly.pdbx_seq_one_letter_code
_entity_poly.pdbx_strand_id
1 'polypeptide(L)'
;MRDRSGDKARLKHILNAINEIENYIDDVGFSDFESNSMMKNASIRQLEIIGEASSRISNELKSEYPLINWKDIIGFRNIIIHQ
;
A
#
# COMPACT_ATOMS: atom_id res chain seq x y z
N MET A 1 -5.72 -22.68 6.99
CA MET A 1 -6.54 -21.96 6.00
C MET A 1 -6.60 -20.50 6.40
N ARG A 2 -6.20 -19.57 5.52
CA ARG A 2 -6.38 -18.13 5.79
C ARG A 2 -7.89 -17.85 5.71
N ASP A 3 -8.47 -17.38 6.80
CA ASP A 3 -9.90 -17.10 6.91
C ASP A 3 -10.30 -15.88 6.04
N ARG A 4 -11.43 -15.96 5.34
CA ARG A 4 -12.00 -14.87 4.52
C ARG A 4 -12.25 -13.60 5.35
N SER A 5 -12.51 -13.73 6.65
CA SER A 5 -12.62 -12.58 7.56
C SER A 5 -11.32 -11.76 7.64
N GLY A 6 -10.17 -12.44 7.53
CA GLY A 6 -8.85 -11.83 7.54
C GLY A 6 -8.56 -10.99 6.29
N ASP A 7 -9.06 -11.41 5.13
CA ASP A 7 -8.85 -10.66 3.88
C ASP A 7 -9.59 -9.32 3.90
N LYS A 8 -10.83 -9.29 4.42
CA LYS A 8 -11.58 -8.04 4.56
C LYS A 8 -10.85 -7.01 5.41
N ALA A 9 -10.26 -7.45 6.53
CA ALA A 9 -9.46 -6.58 7.38
C ALA A 9 -8.21 -6.05 6.66
N ARG A 10 -7.52 -6.90 5.89
CA ARG A 10 -6.35 -6.51 5.08
C ARG A 10 -6.69 -5.51 3.99
N LEU A 11 -7.77 -5.75 3.25
CA LEU A 11 -8.26 -4.80 2.26
C LEU A 11 -8.62 -3.46 2.88
N LYS A 12 -9.23 -3.46 4.08
CA LYS A 12 -9.51 -2.23 4.81
C LYS A 12 -8.22 -1.50 5.22
N HIS A 13 -7.18 -2.22 5.63
CA HIS A 13 -5.88 -1.60 5.92
C HIS A 13 -5.25 -0.97 4.67
N ILE A 14 -5.32 -1.65 3.53
CA ILE A 14 -4.86 -1.12 2.24
C ILE A 14 -5.62 0.16 1.88
N LEU A 15 -6.95 0.11 1.94
CA LEU A 15 -7.80 1.26 1.61
C LEU A 15 -7.51 2.46 2.53
N ASN A 16 -7.42 2.23 3.84
CA ASN A 16 -7.08 3.29 4.78
C ASN A 16 -5.70 3.88 4.48
N ALA A 17 -4.72 3.06 4.11
CA ALA A 17 -3.38 3.54 3.78
C ALA A 17 -3.35 4.38 2.49
N ILE A 18 -4.13 3.98 1.48
CA ILE A 18 -4.32 4.76 0.25
C ILE A 18 -4.94 6.12 0.58
N ASN A 19 -6.04 6.13 1.35
CA ASN A 19 -6.72 7.38 1.71
C ASN A 19 -5.81 8.34 2.49
N GLU A 20 -4.95 7.83 3.37
CA GLU A 20 -3.96 8.67 4.07
C GLU A 20 -2.96 9.29 3.09
N ILE A 21 -2.44 8.53 2.13
CA ILE A 21 -1.55 9.07 1.09
C ILE A 21 -2.26 10.17 0.30
N GLU A 22 -3.49 9.89 -0.16
CA GLU A 22 -4.30 10.85 -0.91
C GLU A 22 -4.53 12.14 -0.10
N ASN A 23 -4.83 12.04 1.21
CA ASN A 23 -4.97 13.19 2.10
C ASN A 23 -3.66 13.98 2.26
N TYR A 24 -2.50 13.32 2.27
CA TYR A 24 -1.23 14.01 2.42
C TYR A 24 -0.86 14.82 1.17
N ILE A 25 -1.24 14.33 0.00
CA ILE A 25 -0.88 14.94 -1.28
C ILE A 25 -2.01 15.80 -1.88
N ASP A 26 -3.15 15.90 -1.20
CA ASP A 26 -4.30 16.70 -1.62
C ASP A 26 -3.91 18.17 -1.74
N ASP A 27 -4.18 18.78 -2.90
CA ASP A 27 -3.75 20.12 -3.27
C ASP A 27 -2.24 20.41 -3.13
N VAL A 28 -1.38 19.38 -3.11
CA VAL A 28 0.08 19.52 -3.00
C VAL A 28 0.75 19.34 -4.37
N GLY A 29 1.52 20.34 -4.78
CA GLY A 29 2.34 20.27 -5.98
C GLY A 29 3.55 19.35 -5.82
N PHE A 30 4.06 18.79 -6.92
CA PHE A 30 5.21 17.88 -6.88
C PHE A 30 6.46 18.48 -6.21
N SER A 31 6.77 19.75 -6.45
CA SER A 31 7.92 20.44 -5.83
C SER A 31 7.76 20.57 -4.30
N ASP A 32 6.53 20.78 -3.83
CA ASP A 32 6.23 20.88 -2.40
C ASP A 32 6.30 19.52 -1.73
N PHE A 33 5.78 18.48 -2.39
CA PHE A 33 5.96 17.09 -1.97
C PHE A 33 7.44 16.69 -1.91
N GLU A 34 8.21 16.99 -2.96
CA GLU A 34 9.62 16.62 -3.07
C GLU A 34 10.48 17.27 -1.99
N SER A 35 10.21 18.53 -1.65
CA SER A 35 10.93 19.27 -0.61
C SER A 35 10.47 18.94 0.81
N ASN A 36 9.27 18.36 0.99
CA ASN A 36 8.73 18.01 2.29
C ASN A 36 9.09 16.57 2.71
N SER A 37 10.17 16.45 3.48
CA SER A 37 10.66 15.14 3.97
C SER A 37 9.65 14.39 4.84
N MET A 38 8.84 15.10 5.65
CA MET A 38 7.82 14.48 6.49
C MET A 38 6.73 13.83 5.65
N MET A 39 6.23 14.54 4.63
CA MET A 39 5.20 14.04 3.72
C MET A 39 5.68 12.85 2.90
N LYS A 40 6.92 12.89 2.40
CA LYS A 40 7.54 11.75 1.72
C LYS A 40 7.64 10.53 2.64
N ASN A 41 8.18 10.72 3.85
CA ASN A 41 8.34 9.62 4.80
C ASN A 41 6.99 9.03 5.24
N ALA A 42 5.98 9.87 5.45
CA ALA A 42 4.62 9.44 5.74
C ALA A 42 4.03 8.63 4.57
N SER A 43 4.19 9.10 3.34
CA SER A 43 3.71 8.40 2.14
C SER A 43 4.41 7.05 1.95
N ILE A 44 5.73 7.01 2.12
CA ILE A 44 6.54 5.79 2.09
C ILE A 44 6.03 4.78 3.12
N ARG A 45 5.77 5.24 4.36
CA ARG A 45 5.26 4.38 5.43
C ARG A 45 3.91 3.76 5.06
N GLN A 46 3.00 4.53 4.47
CA GLN A 46 1.71 4.02 4.04
C GLN A 46 1.85 3.00 2.88
N LEU A 47 2.79 3.22 1.96
CA LEU A 47 3.12 2.27 0.90
C LEU A 47 3.69 0.94 1.45
N GLU A 48 4.50 0.97 2.51
CA GLU A 48 4.94 -0.26 3.21
C GLU A 48 3.75 -1.04 3.78
N ILE A 49 2.79 -0.35 4.39
CA ILE A 49 1.57 -0.95 4.96
C ILE A 49 0.75 -1.63 3.86
N ILE A 50 0.61 -0.99 2.70
CA ILE A 50 -0.09 -1.56 1.54
C ILE A 50 0.59 -2.87 1.09
N GLY A 51 1.92 -2.88 0.94
CA GLY A 51 2.67 -4.06 0.53
C GLY A 51 2.56 -5.21 1.56
N GLU A 52 2.72 -4.90 2.85
CA GLU A 52 2.61 -5.90 3.92
C GLU A 52 1.20 -6.50 4.01
N ALA A 53 0.16 -5.67 3.95
CA ALA A 53 -1.22 -6.15 3.97
C ALA A 53 -1.52 -7.02 2.73
N SER A 54 -1.05 -6.62 1.55
CA SER A 54 -1.20 -7.36 0.29
C SER A 54 -0.50 -8.73 0.33
N SER A 55 0.67 -8.83 0.97
CA SER A 55 1.41 -10.11 1.08
C SER A 55 0.61 -11.17 1.83
N ARG A 56 -0.23 -10.74 2.77
CA ARG A 56 -0.99 -11.61 3.65
C ARG A 56 -2.41 -11.93 3.15
N ILE A 57 -2.88 -11.28 2.09
CA ILE A 57 -4.15 -11.63 1.42
C ILE A 57 -4.06 -13.08 0.90
N SER A 58 -5.18 -13.81 1.00
CA SER A 58 -5.32 -15.19 0.53
C SER A 58 -5.04 -15.35 -0.97
N ASN A 59 -4.60 -16.54 -1.37
CA ASN A 59 -4.31 -16.80 -2.79
C ASN A 59 -5.60 -16.94 -3.59
N GLU A 60 -6.66 -17.41 -2.93
CA GLU A 60 -8.01 -17.53 -3.46
C GLU A 60 -8.51 -16.16 -3.93
N LEU A 61 -8.43 -15.14 -3.07
CA LEU A 61 -8.85 -13.79 -3.43
C LEU A 61 -7.95 -13.18 -4.51
N LYS A 62 -6.63 -13.37 -4.42
CA LYS A 62 -5.71 -12.88 -5.47
C LYS A 62 -6.02 -13.48 -6.83
N SER A 63 -6.42 -14.75 -6.87
CA SER A 63 -6.76 -15.46 -8.11
C SER A 63 -8.11 -15.01 -8.68
N GLU A 64 -9.03 -14.54 -7.84
CA GLU A 64 -10.31 -13.93 -8.25
C GLU A 64 -10.08 -12.56 -8.93
N TYR A 65 -9.02 -11.84 -8.56
CA TYR A 65 -8.66 -10.53 -9.12
C TYR A 65 -7.27 -10.55 -9.79
N PRO A 66 -7.10 -11.27 -10.92
CA PRO A 66 -5.80 -11.47 -11.57
C PRO A 66 -5.29 -10.23 -12.30
N LEU A 67 -6.14 -9.24 -12.58
CA LEU A 67 -5.75 -7.97 -13.19
C LEU A 67 -4.97 -7.06 -12.22
N ILE A 68 -5.10 -7.29 -10.92
CA ILE A 68 -4.32 -6.59 -9.91
C ILE A 68 -2.92 -7.22 -9.87
N ASN A 69 -1.89 -6.41 -10.06
CA ASN A 69 -0.52 -6.88 -10.05
C ASN A 69 0.00 -7.06 -8.60
N TRP A 70 -0.52 -8.08 -7.92
CA TRP A 70 -0.20 -8.37 -6.53
C TRP A 70 1.30 -8.56 -6.27
N LYS A 71 2.03 -9.15 -7.23
CA LYS A 71 3.46 -9.40 -7.11
C LYS A 71 4.24 -8.09 -6.99
N ASP A 72 3.93 -7.11 -7.83
CA ASP A 72 4.63 -5.83 -7.84
C ASP A 72 4.28 -5.02 -6.59
N ILE A 73 3.01 -5.02 -6.16
CA ILE A 73 2.57 -4.34 -4.92
C ILE A 73 3.31 -4.91 -3.70
N ILE A 74 3.46 -6.24 -3.63
CA ILE A 74 4.20 -6.90 -2.54
C ILE A 74 5.70 -6.63 -2.66
N GLY A 75 6.24 -6.69 -3.88
CA GLY A 75 7.66 -6.49 -4.18
C GLY A 75 8.13 -5.06 -3.94
N PHE A 76 7.23 -4.07 -4.01
CA PHE A 76 7.54 -2.66 -3.80
C PHE A 76 8.21 -2.37 -2.46
N ARG A 77 7.84 -3.13 -1.40
CA ARG A 77 8.50 -3.05 -0.09
C ARG A 77 10.03 -3.25 -0.18
N ASN A 78 10.50 -4.13 -1.07
CA ASN A 78 11.93 -4.38 -1.22
C ASN A 78 12.65 -3.20 -1.89
N ILE A 79 11.95 -2.49 -2.79
CA ILE A 79 12.50 -1.30 -3.46
C ILE A 79 12.64 -0.15 -2.47
N ILE A 80 11.61 0.11 -1.67
CA ILE A 80 11.61 1.17 -0.64
C ILE A 80 12.73 0.97 0.39
N ILE A 81 12.95 -0.27 0.84
CA ILE A 81 13.88 -0.54 1.96
C ILE A 81 15.35 -0.52 1.51
N HIS A 82 15.63 -0.77 0.23
CA HIS A 82 17.00 -0.96 -0.28
C HIS A 82 17.58 0.26 -1.01
N GLN A 83 16.80 1.30 -1.26
CA GLN A 83 17.25 2.56 -1.87
C GLN A 83 17.12 3.71 -0.87
#